data_AF-A0AAD1MCW5-F1
#
_entry.id   AF-A0AAD1MCW5-F1
#
_cell.length_a   1.000
_cell.length_b   1.000
_cell.length_c   1.000
_cell.angle_alpha   90.00
_cell.angle_beta   90.00
_cell.angle_gamma   90.00
#
_symmetry.space_group_name_H-M   'P 1'
#
loop_
_entity.id
_entity.type
_entity.pdbx_description
1 polymer ?
#
loop_
_entity_poly.entity_id
_entity_poly.type
_entity_poly.pdbx_seq_one_letter_code
_entity_poly.pdbx_strand_id
1 'polypeptide(L)'
;MHKGFTLAAALIAAALTAPIANADNPTPSLPQFVPHASDWQPDTTVYPYNLWQNRVTPEQVAAMRDSCQWFNAQYDQLMSQTLGFQKLLDSQHDNWQAPGVPHAANTIEANLDQSAAFLDPRAHTLFIVNYPDQSEYSPVYNGDSMYHLWYQLTQISDNMKHQLPSGQLNAHIATANVYGTTIRGSGVCAGA
;
A
#
# COMPACT_ATOMS: atom_id res chain seq x y z
N MET A 1 -15.35 2.71 -56.05
CA MET A 1 -16.07 1.98 -54.98
C MET A 1 -15.42 2.34 -53.65
N HIS A 2 -16.00 3.29 -52.92
CA HIS A 2 -15.48 3.77 -51.64
C HIS A 2 -16.03 2.88 -50.52
N LYS A 3 -15.17 2.14 -49.81
CA LYS A 3 -15.54 1.43 -48.59
C LYS A 3 -15.08 2.25 -47.40
N GLY A 4 -16.04 2.83 -46.69
CA GLY A 4 -15.84 3.66 -45.51
C GLY A 4 -15.29 2.84 -44.33
N PHE A 5 -14.36 3.43 -43.61
CA PHE A 5 -13.84 2.93 -42.34
C PHE A 5 -14.72 3.48 -41.22
N THR A 6 -15.42 2.60 -40.53
CA THR A 6 -16.24 2.92 -39.35
C THR A 6 -15.31 3.13 -38.15
N LEU A 7 -15.27 4.35 -37.60
CA LEU A 7 -14.63 4.62 -36.30
C LEU A 7 -15.54 4.10 -35.18
N ALA A 8 -15.07 3.09 -34.45
CA ALA A 8 -15.66 2.70 -33.18
C ALA A 8 -15.08 3.60 -32.06
N ALA A 9 -15.90 4.51 -31.54
CA ALA A 9 -15.56 5.32 -30.38
C ALA A 9 -15.62 4.44 -29.12
N ALA A 10 -14.47 4.19 -28.50
CA ALA A 10 -14.39 3.58 -27.18
C ALA A 10 -14.77 4.64 -26.12
N LEU A 11 -15.92 4.46 -25.47
CA LEU A 11 -16.32 5.20 -24.29
C LEU A 11 -15.40 4.79 -23.13
N ILE A 12 -14.46 5.65 -22.76
CA ILE A 12 -13.71 5.50 -21.52
C ILE A 12 -14.65 5.92 -20.39
N ALA A 13 -15.09 4.94 -19.61
CA ALA A 13 -15.87 5.15 -18.41
C ALA A 13 -15.09 6.01 -17.42
N ALA A 14 -15.72 7.08 -16.93
CA ALA A 14 -15.19 7.94 -15.88
C ALA A 14 -14.95 7.11 -14.60
N ALA A 15 -13.76 7.26 -14.02
CA ALA A 15 -13.44 6.69 -12.71
C ALA A 15 -14.42 7.24 -11.67
N LEU A 16 -15.19 6.33 -11.07
CA LEU A 16 -16.08 6.63 -9.96
C LEU A 16 -15.25 7.11 -8.77
N THR A 17 -15.48 8.35 -8.34
CA THR A 17 -15.21 8.75 -6.97
C THR A 17 -16.07 7.86 -6.07
N ALA A 18 -15.48 6.86 -5.42
CA ALA A 18 -16.23 6.02 -4.49
C ALA A 18 -16.83 6.94 -3.40
N PRO A 19 -18.17 6.96 -3.26
CA PRO A 19 -18.80 7.82 -2.26
C PRO A 19 -18.40 7.34 -0.87
N ILE A 20 -18.20 8.30 0.00
CA ILE A 20 -17.90 8.11 1.42
C ILE A 20 -19.01 7.25 2.04
N ALA A 21 -18.63 6.32 2.91
CA ALA A 21 -19.51 5.37 3.56
C ALA A 21 -20.71 6.07 4.22
N ASN A 22 -21.89 5.86 3.66
CA ASN A 22 -23.16 6.05 4.35
C ASN A 22 -23.74 4.65 4.62
N ALA A 23 -24.78 4.53 5.45
CA ALA A 23 -25.40 3.23 5.77
C ALA A 23 -25.74 2.39 4.52
N ASP A 24 -26.00 3.04 3.39
CA ASP A 24 -26.38 2.41 2.12
C ASP A 24 -25.18 1.95 1.25
N ASN A 25 -23.94 2.32 1.60
CA ASN A 25 -22.74 1.91 0.87
C ASN A 25 -21.54 1.76 1.84
N PRO A 26 -21.45 0.63 2.57
CA PRO A 26 -20.43 0.43 3.58
C PRO A 26 -19.03 0.31 2.96
N THR A 27 -18.00 0.74 3.68
CA THR A 27 -16.60 0.50 3.29
C THR A 27 -16.38 -1.01 3.14
N PRO A 28 -15.87 -1.51 2.00
CA PRO A 28 -15.71 -2.94 1.82
C PRO A 28 -14.47 -3.46 2.56
N SER A 29 -14.61 -4.62 3.21
CA SER A 29 -13.47 -5.38 3.74
C SER A 29 -12.58 -5.89 2.59
N LEU A 30 -11.27 -5.91 2.80
CA LEU A 30 -10.33 -6.51 1.87
C LEU A 30 -10.22 -8.02 2.12
N PRO A 31 -10.20 -8.85 1.06
CA PRO A 31 -9.96 -10.27 1.23
C PRO A 31 -8.55 -10.51 1.78
N GLN A 32 -8.36 -11.60 2.54
CA GLN A 32 -7.03 -12.02 2.93
C GLN A 32 -6.17 -12.25 1.68
N PHE A 33 -4.99 -11.64 1.65
CA PHE A 33 -4.07 -11.81 0.53
C PHE A 33 -3.32 -13.14 0.64
N VAL A 34 -3.26 -13.87 -0.47
CA VAL A 34 -2.51 -15.13 -0.59
C VAL A 34 -1.58 -14.99 -1.79
N PRO A 35 -0.24 -15.04 -1.58
CA PRO A 35 0.72 -15.01 -2.67
C PRO A 35 0.56 -16.20 -3.60
N HIS A 36 0.99 -16.03 -4.84
CA HIS A 36 1.00 -17.08 -5.85
C HIS A 36 2.38 -17.19 -6.50
N ALA A 37 2.60 -18.30 -7.20
CA ALA A 37 3.83 -18.50 -7.93
C ALA A 37 4.01 -17.41 -9.00
N SER A 38 5.19 -16.82 -9.06
CA SER A 38 5.55 -15.76 -10.00
C SER A 38 7.04 -15.81 -10.28
N ASP A 39 7.39 -15.49 -11.53
CA ASP A 39 8.77 -15.47 -12.04
C ASP A 39 9.47 -14.13 -11.80
N TRP A 40 8.85 -13.22 -11.06
CA TRP A 40 9.45 -11.95 -10.68
C TRP A 40 10.86 -12.14 -10.09
N GLN A 41 11.78 -11.28 -10.51
CA GLN A 41 13.15 -11.21 -10.02
C GLN A 41 13.51 -9.76 -9.70
N PRO A 42 14.41 -9.52 -8.73
CA PRO A 42 14.91 -8.18 -8.46
C PRO A 42 15.54 -7.54 -9.69
N ASP A 43 15.33 -6.24 -9.89
CA ASP A 43 16.12 -5.48 -10.85
C ASP A 43 17.53 -5.27 -10.31
N THR A 44 18.48 -5.95 -10.94
CA THR A 44 19.87 -5.93 -10.55
C THR A 44 20.70 -4.88 -11.30
N THR A 45 20.08 -4.08 -12.18
CA THR A 45 20.78 -3.10 -13.02
C THR A 45 20.90 -1.72 -12.37
N VAL A 46 20.07 -1.44 -11.36
CA VAL A 46 19.99 -0.13 -10.70
C VAL A 46 21.19 0.10 -9.78
N TYR A 47 21.84 1.25 -9.90
CA TYR A 47 22.91 1.66 -8.97
C TYR A 47 22.30 2.22 -7.66
N PRO A 48 22.85 1.90 -6.47
CA PRO A 48 24.01 1.02 -6.20
C PRO A 48 23.64 -0.45 -6.00
N TYR A 49 22.38 -0.84 -6.16
CA TYR A 49 21.89 -2.21 -5.94
C TYR A 49 22.61 -3.26 -6.81
N ASN A 50 23.07 -2.86 -8.00
CA ASN A 50 23.92 -3.66 -8.85
C ASN A 50 25.25 -4.10 -8.18
N LEU A 51 25.73 -3.35 -7.20
CA LEU A 51 26.94 -3.71 -6.43
C LEU A 51 26.65 -4.71 -5.30
N TRP A 52 25.39 -4.87 -4.90
CA TRP A 52 24.98 -5.63 -3.71
C TRP A 52 24.20 -6.89 -4.05
N GLN A 53 24.10 -7.25 -5.33
CA GLN A 53 23.39 -8.44 -5.81
C GLN A 53 23.83 -9.73 -5.08
N ASN A 54 25.11 -9.84 -4.76
CA ASN A 54 25.68 -10.98 -4.03
C ASN A 54 25.22 -11.08 -2.55
N ARG A 55 24.54 -10.06 -2.04
CA ARG A 55 23.96 -10.02 -0.69
C ARG A 55 22.46 -10.31 -0.68
N VAL A 56 21.82 -10.36 -1.86
CA VAL A 56 20.40 -10.68 -1.97
C VAL A 56 20.20 -12.17 -1.71
N THR A 57 19.37 -12.51 -0.73
CA THR A 57 19.05 -13.90 -0.40
C THR A 57 17.77 -14.38 -1.07
N PRO A 58 17.57 -15.71 -1.24
CA PRO A 58 16.31 -16.26 -1.75
C PRO A 58 15.08 -15.84 -0.94
N GLU A 59 15.22 -15.71 0.38
CA GLU A 59 14.17 -15.26 1.29
C GLU A 59 13.78 -13.81 1.01
N GLN A 60 14.75 -12.94 0.72
CA GLN A 60 14.50 -11.55 0.35
C GLN A 60 13.82 -11.43 -1.02
N VAL A 61 14.20 -12.27 -1.99
CA VAL A 61 13.51 -12.33 -3.29
C VAL A 61 12.05 -12.72 -3.09
N ALA A 62 11.78 -13.76 -2.29
CA ALA A 62 10.42 -14.19 -1.99
C ALA A 62 9.63 -13.11 -1.23
N ALA A 63 10.24 -12.48 -0.23
CA ALA A 63 9.62 -11.40 0.55
C ALA A 63 9.22 -10.22 -0.34
N MET A 64 10.12 -9.76 -1.22
CA MET A 64 9.82 -8.65 -2.13
C MET A 64 8.75 -9.02 -3.14
N ARG A 65 8.85 -10.20 -3.78
CA ARG A 65 7.86 -10.69 -4.73
C ARG A 65 6.46 -10.70 -4.13
N ASP A 66 6.30 -11.37 -2.99
CA ASP A 66 5.02 -11.49 -2.32
C ASP A 66 4.47 -10.13 -1.89
N SER A 67 5.35 -9.23 -1.41
CA SER A 67 4.96 -7.85 -1.04
C SER A 67 4.50 -7.05 -2.26
N CYS A 68 5.17 -7.23 -3.40
CA CYS A 68 4.79 -6.62 -4.67
C CYS A 68 3.46 -7.15 -5.20
N GLN A 69 3.18 -8.44 -5.06
CA GLN A 69 1.87 -8.98 -5.43
C GLN A 69 0.75 -8.39 -4.57
N TRP A 70 0.96 -8.29 -3.25
CA TRP A 70 0.02 -7.60 -2.38
C TRP A 70 -0.15 -6.14 -2.77
N PHE A 71 0.96 -5.44 -3.05
CA PHE A 71 0.95 -4.04 -3.44
C PHE A 71 0.12 -3.82 -4.71
N ASN A 72 0.36 -4.63 -5.74
CA ASN A 72 -0.39 -4.57 -6.99
C ASN A 72 -1.89 -4.87 -6.81
N ALA A 73 -2.24 -5.77 -5.89
CA ALA A 73 -3.60 -6.22 -5.69
C ALA A 73 -4.45 -5.35 -4.75
N GLN A 74 -3.86 -4.81 -3.68
CA GLN A 74 -4.62 -4.26 -2.56
C GLN A 74 -4.25 -2.83 -2.14
N TYR A 75 -3.03 -2.36 -2.43
CA TYR A 75 -2.53 -1.07 -1.92
C TYR A 75 -3.44 0.11 -2.28
N ASP A 76 -3.84 0.24 -3.55
CA ASP A 76 -4.62 1.39 -4.00
C ASP A 76 -6.00 1.45 -3.32
N GLN A 77 -6.65 0.29 -3.22
CA GLN A 77 -7.95 0.22 -2.57
C GLN A 77 -7.82 0.53 -1.08
N LEU A 78 -6.84 -0.05 -0.39
CA LEU A 78 -6.57 0.23 1.01
C LEU A 78 -6.34 1.73 1.24
N MET A 79 -5.44 2.35 0.48
CA MET A 79 -5.10 3.76 0.67
C MET A 79 -6.24 4.70 0.26
N SER A 80 -7.03 4.33 -0.74
CA SER A 80 -8.25 5.06 -1.10
C SER A 80 -9.27 5.05 0.04
N GLN A 81 -9.52 3.89 0.66
CA GLN A 81 -10.40 3.76 1.81
C GLN A 81 -9.91 4.59 3.00
N THR A 82 -8.62 4.47 3.33
CA THR A 82 -7.99 5.19 4.44
C THR A 82 -8.06 6.71 4.25
N LEU A 83 -7.76 7.22 3.06
CA LEU A 83 -7.89 8.64 2.76
C LEU A 83 -9.35 9.10 2.78
N GLY A 84 -10.27 8.28 2.27
CA GLY A 84 -11.70 8.56 2.33
C GLY A 84 -12.21 8.70 3.77
N PHE A 85 -11.75 7.83 4.67
CA PHE A 85 -12.08 7.91 6.09
C PHE A 85 -11.48 9.13 6.76
N GLN A 86 -10.21 9.46 6.48
CA GLN A 86 -9.60 10.68 7.01
C GLN A 86 -10.43 11.93 6.65
N LYS A 87 -10.90 12.03 5.41
CA LYS A 87 -11.77 13.13 4.96
C LYS A 87 -13.15 13.11 5.60
N LEU A 88 -13.73 11.92 5.80
CA LEU A 88 -14.99 11.77 6.54
C LEU A 88 -14.82 12.30 7.97
N LEU A 89 -13.78 11.86 8.68
CA LEU A 89 -13.52 12.27 10.05
C LEU A 89 -13.31 13.79 10.17
N ASP A 90 -12.54 14.38 9.26
CA ASP A 90 -12.34 15.84 9.16
C ASP A 90 -13.67 16.57 8.96
N SER A 91 -14.53 16.09 8.05
CA SER A 91 -15.86 16.66 7.81
C SER A 91 -16.80 16.57 9.01
N GLN A 92 -16.54 15.64 9.93
CA GLN A 92 -17.26 15.48 11.20
C GLN A 92 -16.56 16.21 12.36
N HIS A 93 -15.59 17.08 12.07
CA HIS A 93 -14.80 17.81 13.07
C HIS A 93 -14.10 16.88 14.08
N ASP A 94 -13.52 15.80 13.57
CA ASP A 94 -12.84 14.77 14.36
C ASP A 94 -13.73 14.06 15.40
N ASN A 95 -15.05 14.13 15.23
CA ASN A 95 -15.99 13.41 16.08
C ASN A 95 -16.06 11.93 15.69
N TRP A 96 -15.31 11.10 16.42
CA TRP A 96 -15.30 9.65 16.27
C TRP A 96 -16.65 8.95 16.56
N GLN A 97 -17.57 9.65 17.22
CA GLN A 97 -18.91 9.13 17.53
C GLN A 97 -19.97 9.59 16.51
N ALA A 98 -19.58 10.34 15.48
CA ALA A 98 -20.51 10.76 14.44
C ALA A 98 -21.09 9.55 13.68
N PRO A 99 -22.34 9.64 13.18
CA PRO A 99 -22.95 8.54 12.44
C PRO A 99 -22.06 8.03 11.30
N GLY A 100 -21.89 6.71 11.21
CA GLY A 100 -21.08 6.05 10.17
C GLY A 100 -19.57 5.99 10.46
N VAL A 101 -19.02 6.90 11.28
CA VAL A 101 -17.57 6.94 11.59
C VAL A 101 -17.11 5.66 12.31
N PRO A 102 -17.75 5.17 13.40
CA PRO A 102 -17.31 3.95 14.08
C PRO A 102 -17.27 2.71 13.18
N HIS A 103 -18.27 2.54 12.31
CA HIS A 103 -18.35 1.37 11.44
C HIS A 103 -17.28 1.41 10.34
N ALA A 104 -17.07 2.58 9.73
CA ALA A 104 -16.01 2.77 8.75
C ALA A 104 -14.62 2.57 9.38
N ALA A 105 -14.39 3.12 10.58
CA ALA A 105 -13.15 2.97 11.32
C ALA A 105 -12.81 1.48 11.55
N ASN A 106 -13.73 0.73 12.15
CA ASN A 106 -13.53 -0.71 12.44
C ASN A 106 -13.15 -1.51 11.19
N THR A 107 -13.78 -1.22 10.06
CA THR A 107 -13.51 -1.94 8.80
C THR A 107 -12.13 -1.61 8.25
N ILE A 108 -11.74 -0.34 8.30
CA ILE A 108 -10.45 0.13 7.77
C ILE A 108 -9.31 -0.31 8.70
N GLU A 109 -9.49 -0.27 10.00
CA GLU A 109 -8.56 -0.84 10.99
C GLU A 109 -8.31 -2.33 10.70
N ALA A 110 -9.36 -3.12 10.48
CA ALA A 110 -9.21 -4.53 10.14
C ALA A 110 -8.45 -4.74 8.82
N ASN A 111 -8.71 -3.92 7.80
CA ASN A 111 -8.00 -3.98 6.52
C ASN A 111 -6.52 -3.58 6.64
N LEU A 112 -6.21 -2.54 7.43
CA LEU A 112 -4.85 -2.10 7.73
C LEU A 112 -4.09 -3.16 8.52
N ASP A 113 -4.70 -3.71 9.56
CA ASP A 113 -4.10 -4.75 10.41
C ASP A 113 -3.81 -6.02 9.62
N GLN A 114 -4.74 -6.47 8.79
CA GLN A 114 -4.53 -7.63 7.93
C GLN A 114 -3.38 -7.40 6.94
N SER A 115 -3.33 -6.22 6.33
CA SER A 115 -2.28 -5.86 5.37
C SER A 115 -0.92 -5.74 6.05
N ALA A 116 -0.87 -5.09 7.21
CA ALA A 116 0.34 -4.95 8.01
C ALA A 116 0.84 -6.30 8.51
N ALA A 117 -0.04 -7.19 8.97
CA ALA A 117 0.33 -8.54 9.41
C ALA A 117 0.87 -9.40 8.27
N PHE A 118 0.32 -9.25 7.05
CA PHE A 118 0.85 -9.93 5.87
C PHE A 118 2.26 -9.43 5.52
N LEU A 119 2.47 -8.11 5.56
CA LEU A 119 3.74 -7.48 5.20
C LEU A 119 4.80 -7.61 6.29
N ASP A 120 4.45 -7.68 7.56
CA ASP A 120 5.36 -7.65 8.71
C ASP A 120 6.59 -8.58 8.58
N PRO A 121 6.46 -9.90 8.38
CA PRO A 121 7.63 -10.78 8.24
C PRO A 121 8.45 -10.46 6.98
N ARG A 122 7.82 -9.91 5.93
CA ARG A 122 8.47 -9.59 4.66
C ARG A 122 9.24 -8.28 4.76
N ALA A 123 8.64 -7.26 5.37
CA ALA A 123 9.26 -5.97 5.65
C ALA A 123 10.55 -6.15 6.47
N HIS A 124 10.49 -6.94 7.55
CA HIS A 124 11.66 -7.24 8.38
C HIS A 124 12.71 -8.10 7.67
N THR A 125 12.32 -8.89 6.66
CA THR A 125 13.28 -9.63 5.82
C THR A 125 14.00 -8.69 4.84
N LEU A 126 13.31 -7.67 4.35
CA LEU A 126 13.81 -6.72 3.36
C LEU A 126 14.68 -5.60 3.95
N PHE A 127 14.52 -5.29 5.24
CA PHE A 127 15.21 -4.21 5.90
C PHE A 127 16.22 -4.73 6.93
N ILE A 128 17.51 -4.46 6.68
CA ILE A 128 18.60 -4.90 7.54
C ILE A 128 19.11 -3.71 8.34
N VAL A 129 19.21 -3.88 9.65
CA VAL A 129 19.97 -3.01 10.55
C VAL A 129 21.27 -3.72 10.91
N ASN A 130 22.41 -3.20 10.46
CA ASN A 130 23.71 -3.72 10.88
C ASN A 130 24.06 -3.20 12.28
N TYR A 131 24.72 -4.05 13.05
CA TYR A 131 25.29 -3.67 14.34
C TYR A 131 26.81 -3.87 14.32
N PRO A 132 27.59 -3.00 14.99
CA PRO A 132 27.16 -1.94 15.90
C PRO A 132 26.92 -0.55 15.28
N ASP A 133 27.16 -0.38 13.97
CA ASP A 133 27.12 0.92 13.28
C ASP A 133 25.71 1.46 13.00
N GLN A 134 24.67 0.65 13.24
CA GLN A 134 23.25 0.99 13.01
C GLN A 134 22.98 1.39 11.55
N SER A 135 23.76 0.90 10.60
CA SER A 135 23.49 1.16 9.19
C SER A 135 22.26 0.39 8.73
N GLU A 136 21.30 1.14 8.20
CA GLU A 136 20.03 0.62 7.70
C GLU A 136 20.08 0.51 6.17
N TYR A 137 19.76 -0.67 5.64
CA TYR A 137 19.75 -0.87 4.20
C TYR A 137 18.85 -2.04 3.77
N SER A 138 18.44 -2.00 2.51
CA SER A 138 17.87 -3.16 1.81
C SER A 138 18.83 -3.60 0.69
N PRO A 139 19.20 -4.89 0.60
CA PRO A 139 19.92 -5.41 -0.57
C PRO A 139 19.05 -5.46 -1.84
N VAL A 140 17.72 -5.51 -1.68
CA VAL A 140 16.76 -5.57 -2.78
C VAL A 140 16.28 -4.16 -3.09
N TYR A 141 16.30 -3.77 -4.37
CA TYR A 141 15.84 -2.46 -4.82
C TYR A 141 14.43 -2.15 -4.28
N ASN A 142 14.24 -1.00 -3.63
CA ASN A 142 13.01 -0.56 -2.96
C ASN A 142 12.47 -1.46 -1.83
N GLY A 143 13.26 -2.41 -1.31
CA GLY A 143 12.86 -3.18 -0.12
C GLY A 143 12.73 -2.29 1.12
N ASP A 144 13.53 -1.23 1.22
CA ASP A 144 13.44 -0.18 2.24
C ASP A 144 12.14 0.62 2.13
N SER A 145 11.72 0.97 0.91
CA SER A 145 10.45 1.63 0.66
C SER A 145 9.27 0.75 1.05
N MET A 146 9.36 -0.57 0.82
CA MET A 146 8.33 -1.52 1.26
C MET A 146 8.26 -1.61 2.79
N TYR A 147 9.41 -1.63 3.48
CA TYR A 147 9.47 -1.59 4.94
C TYR A 147 8.83 -0.31 5.49
N HIS A 148 9.21 0.86 4.96
CA HIS A 148 8.64 2.11 5.46
C HIS A 148 7.15 2.25 5.12
N LEU A 149 6.69 1.73 3.98
CA LEU A 149 5.27 1.65 3.69
C LEU A 149 4.54 0.83 4.75
N TRP A 150 5.01 -0.40 5.03
CA TRP A 150 4.46 -1.25 6.09
C TRP A 150 4.37 -0.50 7.43
N TYR A 151 5.44 0.17 7.82
CA TYR A 151 5.47 0.95 9.05
C TYR A 151 4.41 2.07 9.05
N GLN A 152 4.21 2.78 7.93
CA GLN A 152 3.13 3.78 7.91
C GLN A 152 1.74 3.15 8.05
N LEU A 153 1.51 1.95 7.49
CA LEU A 153 0.22 1.26 7.68
C LEU A 153 -0.03 0.92 9.16
N THR A 154 1.01 0.49 9.90
CA THR A 154 0.88 0.22 11.34
C THR A 154 0.58 1.51 12.12
N GLN A 155 1.26 2.62 11.78
CA GLN A 155 1.02 3.90 12.44
C GLN A 155 -0.37 4.47 12.16
N ILE A 156 -0.90 4.30 10.95
CA ILE A 156 -2.27 4.71 10.64
C ILE A 156 -3.26 3.89 11.48
N SER A 157 -3.10 2.57 11.52
CA SER A 157 -3.95 1.69 12.33
C SER A 157 -3.90 2.06 13.82
N ASP A 158 -2.71 2.31 14.35
CA ASP A 158 -2.52 2.73 15.75
C ASP A 158 -3.21 4.06 16.04
N ASN A 159 -3.06 5.06 15.17
CA ASN A 159 -3.74 6.34 15.29
C ASN A 159 -5.26 6.19 15.28
N MET A 160 -5.80 5.28 14.47
CA MET A 160 -7.23 5.00 14.42
C MET A 160 -7.74 4.35 15.71
N LYS A 161 -7.02 3.36 16.23
CA LYS A 161 -7.33 2.69 17.52
C LYS A 161 -7.33 3.68 18.69
N HIS A 162 -6.44 4.67 18.65
CA HIS A 162 -6.38 5.76 19.62
C HIS A 162 -7.34 6.92 19.32
N GLN A 163 -8.14 6.82 18.26
CA GLN A 163 -9.10 7.83 17.85
C GLN A 163 -8.49 9.22 17.70
N LEU A 164 -7.29 9.29 17.10
CA LEU A 164 -6.59 10.55 16.92
C LEU A 164 -7.25 11.42 15.85
N PRO A 165 -7.05 12.75 15.87
CA PRO A 165 -7.61 13.64 14.86
C PRO A 165 -7.16 13.31 13.43
N SER A 166 -8.03 13.60 12.46
CA SER A 166 -7.80 13.38 11.03
C SER A 166 -6.49 13.97 10.52
N GLY A 167 -6.03 15.11 11.08
CA GLY A 167 -4.73 15.71 10.77
C GLY A 167 -3.54 14.83 11.14
N GLN A 168 -3.61 14.06 12.24
CA GLN A 168 -2.55 13.13 12.63
C GLN A 168 -2.55 11.87 11.75
N LEU A 169 -3.73 11.37 11.37
CA LEU A 169 -3.85 10.30 10.38
C LEU A 169 -3.22 10.74 9.04
N ASN A 170 -3.51 11.97 8.61
CA ASN A 170 -3.01 12.51 7.35
C ASN A 170 -1.48 12.53 7.25
N ALA A 171 -0.76 12.75 8.36
CA ALA A 171 0.72 12.74 8.36
C ALA A 171 1.29 11.38 7.93
N HIS A 172 0.73 10.29 8.45
CA HIS A 172 1.14 8.94 8.07
C HIS A 172 0.59 8.52 6.70
N ILE A 173 -0.63 8.91 6.35
CA ILE A 173 -1.20 8.68 5.02
C ILE A 173 -0.35 9.35 3.93
N ALA A 174 0.07 10.60 4.14
CA ALA A 174 0.92 11.32 3.20
C ALA A 174 2.27 10.60 3.03
N THR A 175 2.89 10.18 4.13
CA THR A 175 4.16 9.42 4.09
C THR A 175 3.98 8.06 3.42
N ALA A 176 2.90 7.33 3.68
CA ALA A 176 2.58 6.07 3.00
C ALA A 176 2.46 6.28 1.49
N ASN A 177 1.81 7.36 1.06
CA ASN A 177 1.70 7.73 -0.35
C ASN A 177 3.05 8.06 -1.01
N VAL A 178 4.00 8.64 -0.26
CA VAL A 178 5.37 8.84 -0.77
C VAL A 178 6.00 7.49 -1.10
N TYR A 179 6.01 6.55 -0.17
CA TYR A 179 6.62 5.23 -0.39
C TYR A 179 5.86 4.41 -1.45
N GLY A 180 4.53 4.44 -1.46
CA GLY A 180 3.76 3.79 -2.49
C GLY A 180 4.02 4.38 -3.88
N THR A 181 4.18 5.70 -4.00
CA THR A 181 4.56 6.36 -5.25
C THR A 181 5.97 5.96 -5.68
N THR A 182 6.91 5.85 -4.75
CA THR A 182 8.27 5.37 -5.03
C THR A 182 8.26 3.93 -5.55
N ILE A 183 7.55 3.02 -4.89
CA ILE A 183 7.41 1.62 -5.31
C ILE A 183 6.77 1.54 -6.70
N ARG A 184 5.67 2.26 -6.93
CA ARG A 184 4.99 2.27 -8.24
C ARG A 184 5.84 2.89 -9.34
N GLY A 185 6.39 4.07 -9.08
CA GLY A 185 7.14 4.87 -10.07
C GLY A 185 8.46 4.22 -10.48
N SER A 186 9.07 3.42 -9.60
CA SER A 186 10.27 2.65 -9.92
C SER A 186 10.00 1.45 -10.84
N GLY A 187 8.75 0.99 -10.94
CA GLY A 187 8.41 -0.23 -11.66
C GLY A 187 8.89 -1.53 -10.98
N VAL A 188 9.38 -1.46 -9.74
CA VAL A 188 9.98 -2.62 -9.04
C VAL A 188 9.01 -3.81 -8.91
N CYS A 189 7.71 -3.55 -8.85
CA CYS A 189 6.68 -4.59 -8.74
C CYS A 189 6.12 -5.06 -10.10
N ALA A 190 6.71 -4.65 -11.22
CA ALA A 190 6.29 -5.10 -12.53
C ALA A 190 6.53 -6.61 -12.70
N GLY A 191 5.49 -7.34 -13.10
CA GLY A 191 5.56 -8.80 -13.30
C GLY A 191 5.52 -9.64 -12.01
N ALA A 192 5.29 -9.01 -10.85
CA ALA A 192 5.07 -9.70 -9.57
C ALA A 192 3.75 -10.46 -9.54
#